data_AF-A0A955IJ91-F1
#
_entry.id   AF-A0A955IJ91-F1
#
_cell.length_a   1.000
_cell.length_b   1.000
_cell.length_c   1.000
_cell.angle_alpha   90.00
_cell.angle_beta   90.00
_cell.angle_gamma   90.00
#
_symmetry.space_group_name_H-M   'P 1'
#
loop_
_entity.id
_entity.type
_entity.pdbx_description
1 polymer ?
#
loop_
_entity_poly.entity_id
_entity_poly.type
_entity_poly.pdbx_seq_one_letter_code
_entity_poly.pdbx_strand_id
1 'polypeptide(L)'
;MFRGAVRPSAPETSHAAAKAIAACAGELCQRVHRYIDAQGEHGATDHESQAALGLLMQTQVPRRNALAAAGFVVWSGRFRPTPSGRRARVWVTPRNLKAEGGAR
;
A
#
# COMPACT_ATOMS: atom_id res chain seq x y z
N MET A 1 24.69 -20.53 -5.42
CA MET A 1 25.22 -19.36 -4.67
C MET A 1 24.08 -18.38 -4.42
N PHE A 2 23.46 -18.40 -3.24
CA PHE A 2 22.39 -17.46 -2.90
C PHE A 2 23.01 -16.12 -2.53
N ARG A 3 22.85 -15.14 -3.41
CA ARG A 3 23.29 -13.75 -3.18
C ARG A 3 22.26 -13.11 -2.25
N GLY A 4 22.65 -12.91 -0.99
CA GLY A 4 21.83 -12.23 0.01
C GLY A 4 21.42 -10.86 -0.49
N ALA A 5 20.13 -10.65 -0.68
CA ALA A 5 19.57 -9.35 -1.00
C ALA A 5 19.41 -8.56 0.30
N VAL A 6 20.14 -7.46 0.38
CA VAL A 6 20.13 -6.48 1.46
C VAL A 6 18.67 -6.11 1.80
N ARG A 7 18.31 -6.17 3.08
CA ARG A 7 17.11 -5.48 3.57
C ARG A 7 17.55 -4.06 3.91
N PRO A 8 17.14 -3.01 3.19
CA PRO A 8 17.33 -1.67 3.72
C PRO A 8 16.36 -1.51 4.90
N SER A 9 16.88 -1.72 6.11
CA SER A 9 16.35 -1.11 7.32
C SER A 9 16.64 0.38 7.23
N ALA A 10 15.63 1.23 7.03
CA ALA A 10 15.82 2.67 7.18
C ALA A 10 14.49 3.40 7.51
N PRO A 11 14.43 4.16 8.63
CA PRO A 11 13.32 5.03 8.99
C PRO A 11 13.30 6.39 8.27
N GLU A 12 14.24 6.66 7.35
CA GLU A 12 14.31 7.90 6.55
C GLU A 12 13.32 7.99 5.38
N THR A 13 12.66 6.89 5.03
CA THR A 13 11.75 6.83 3.88
C THR A 13 10.44 7.60 4.10
N SER A 14 10.08 7.95 5.35
CA SER A 14 8.78 8.55 5.66
C SER A 14 8.65 10.00 5.16
N HIS A 15 9.68 10.83 5.36
CA HIS A 15 9.64 12.25 4.97
C HIS A 15 9.90 12.46 3.48
N ALA A 16 10.84 11.70 2.90
CA ALA A 16 11.12 11.72 1.46
C ALA A 16 9.94 11.14 0.66
N ALA A 17 9.32 10.05 1.12
CA ALA A 17 8.11 9.53 0.49
C ALA A 17 6.94 10.51 0.66
N ALA A 18 6.74 11.13 1.83
CA ALA A 18 5.69 12.13 2.00
C ALA A 18 5.84 13.33 1.04
N LYS A 19 7.07 13.83 0.85
CA LYS A 19 7.36 14.93 -0.10
C LYS A 19 7.14 14.50 -1.55
N ALA A 20 7.52 13.28 -1.91
CA ALA A 20 7.32 12.74 -3.25
C ALA A 20 5.84 12.42 -3.55
N ILE A 21 5.07 11.97 -2.55
CA ILE A 21 3.61 11.81 -2.64
C ILE A 21 2.92 13.17 -2.77
N ALA A 22 3.40 14.20 -2.03
CA ALA A 22 2.91 15.57 -2.14
C ALA A 22 3.09 16.14 -3.55
N ALA A 23 4.25 15.87 -4.17
CA ALA A 23 4.55 16.28 -5.54
C ALA A 23 3.71 15.55 -6.60
N CYS A 24 3.25 14.33 -6.31
CA CYS A 24 2.55 13.50 -7.28
C CYS A 24 1.03 13.71 -7.31
N ALA A 25 0.34 13.85 -6.15
CA ALA A 25 -1.12 13.75 -6.17
C ALA A 25 -1.92 14.27 -4.94
N GLY A 26 -1.44 15.31 -4.25
CA GLY A 26 -2.21 16.07 -3.26
C GLY A 26 -2.49 15.37 -1.91
N GLU A 27 -3.18 16.06 -1.00
CA GLU A 27 -3.44 15.63 0.39
C GLU A 27 -4.12 14.26 0.50
N LEU A 28 -5.06 13.97 -0.41
CA LEU A 28 -5.79 12.70 -0.41
C LEU A 28 -4.89 11.49 -0.68
N CYS A 29 -3.87 11.61 -1.53
CA CYS A 29 -2.90 10.53 -1.73
C CYS A 29 -2.07 10.27 -0.48
N GLN A 30 -1.68 11.33 0.22
CA GLN A 30 -0.97 11.18 1.50
C GLN A 30 -1.83 10.46 2.53
N ARG A 31 -3.12 10.79 2.62
CA ARG A 31 -4.06 10.11 3.52
C ARG A 31 -4.20 8.62 3.20
N VAL A 32 -4.38 8.28 1.92
CA VAL A 32 -4.47 6.88 1.48
C VAL A 32 -3.17 6.12 1.76
N HIS A 33 -2.02 6.70 1.42
CA HIS A 33 -0.72 6.09 1.68
C HIS A 33 -0.48 5.85 3.18
N ARG A 34 -0.71 6.87 4.02
CA ARG A 34 -0.54 6.76 5.49
C ARG A 34 -1.42 5.68 6.08
N TYR A 35 -2.67 5.56 5.61
CA TYR A 35 -3.56 4.51 6.06
C TYR A 35 -3.03 3.11 5.72
N ILE A 36 -2.59 2.90 4.46
CA ILE A 36 -2.02 1.62 4.01
C ILE A 36 -0.74 1.29 4.78
N ASP A 37 0.13 2.28 5.00
CA ASP A 37 1.38 2.11 5.74
C ASP A 37 1.13 1.73 7.20
N ALA A 38 0.12 2.35 7.85
CA ALA A 38 -0.28 2.06 9.22
C ALA A 38 -0.83 0.64 9.40
N GLN A 39 -1.34 0.00 8.34
CA GLN A 39 -1.74 -1.42 8.40
C GLN A 39 -0.54 -2.37 8.43
N GLY A 40 0.68 -1.87 8.22
CA GLY A 40 1.87 -2.71 8.24
C GLY A 40 1.80 -3.82 7.21
N GLU A 41 2.26 -5.01 7.61
CA GLU A 41 2.27 -6.21 6.77
C GLU A 41 0.88 -6.76 6.48
N HIS A 42 -0.15 -6.37 7.25
CA HIS A 42 -1.52 -6.78 6.99
C HIS A 42 -2.05 -6.16 5.70
N GLY A 43 -1.62 -4.91 5.42
CA GLY A 43 -2.07 -4.12 4.29
C GLY A 43 -3.55 -3.74 4.38
N ALA A 44 -4.03 -3.07 3.32
CA ALA A 44 -5.43 -2.69 3.19
C ALA A 44 -5.96 -3.01 1.80
N THR A 45 -7.25 -3.37 1.74
CA THR A 45 -8.01 -3.39 0.50
C THR A 45 -8.50 -1.98 0.14
N ASP A 46 -8.91 -1.81 -1.12
CA ASP A 46 -9.57 -0.56 -1.56
C ASP A 46 -10.86 -0.29 -0.75
N HIS A 47 -11.63 -1.33 -0.42
CA HIS A 47 -12.85 -1.21 0.40
C HIS A 47 -12.56 -0.76 1.84
N GLU A 48 -11.57 -1.36 2.51
CA GLU A 48 -11.17 -0.95 3.86
C GLU A 48 -10.64 0.49 3.88
N SER A 49 -9.86 0.87 2.85
CA SER A 49 -9.38 2.25 2.70
C SER A 49 -10.50 3.25 2.48
N GLN A 50 -11.51 2.89 1.67
CA GLN A 50 -12.71 3.71 1.44
C GLN A 50 -13.51 3.89 2.73
N ALA A 51 -13.78 2.80 3.44
CA ALA A 51 -14.54 2.82 4.69
C ALA A 51 -13.82 3.62 5.79
N ALA A 52 -12.51 3.40 5.99
CA ALA A 52 -11.75 4.06 7.03
C ALA A 52 -11.52 5.56 6.77
N LEU A 53 -11.37 5.96 5.50
CA LEU A 53 -11.10 7.36 5.13
C LEU A 53 -12.35 8.15 4.74
N GLY A 54 -13.52 7.50 4.69
CA GLY A 54 -14.77 8.09 4.21
C GLY A 54 -14.70 8.49 2.74
N LEU A 55 -13.94 7.75 1.92
CA LEU A 55 -13.71 8.07 0.51
C LEU A 55 -14.56 7.19 -0.40
N LEU A 56 -15.10 7.79 -1.45
CA LEU A 56 -15.79 7.06 -2.52
C LEU A 56 -14.79 6.31 -3.41
N MET A 57 -15.24 5.25 -4.08
CA MET A 57 -14.40 4.46 -4.99
C MET A 57 -13.78 5.31 -6.11
N GLN A 58 -14.57 6.18 -6.72
CA GLN A 58 -14.12 7.16 -7.73
C GLN A 58 -13.08 8.15 -7.21
N THR A 59 -12.98 8.29 -5.90
CA THR A 59 -11.95 9.09 -5.25
C THR A 59 -10.75 8.22 -4.91
N GLN A 60 -10.93 7.18 -4.09
CA GLN A 60 -9.84 6.39 -3.53
C GLN A 60 -9.05 5.60 -4.58
N VAL A 61 -9.72 4.96 -5.57
CA VAL A 61 -9.05 4.08 -6.53
C VAL A 61 -8.06 4.82 -7.44
N PRO A 62 -8.38 5.99 -8.04
CA PRO A 62 -7.40 6.75 -8.80
C PRO A 62 -6.16 7.17 -7.99
N ARG A 63 -6.34 7.51 -6.70
CA ARG A 63 -5.21 7.90 -5.83
C ARG A 63 -4.35 6.70 -5.48
N ARG A 64 -4.97 5.56 -5.18
CA ARG A 64 -4.25 4.30 -4.99
C ARG A 64 -3.52 3.88 -6.27
N ASN A 65 -4.12 4.04 -7.44
CA ASN A 65 -3.47 3.77 -8.73
C ASN A 65 -2.26 4.69 -8.95
N ALA A 66 -2.37 5.98 -8.65
CA ALA A 66 -1.24 6.92 -8.74
C ALA A 66 -0.10 6.53 -7.79
N LEU A 67 -0.43 6.18 -6.54
CA LEU A 67 0.54 5.67 -5.57
C LEU A 67 1.22 4.37 -6.03
N ALA A 68 0.47 3.47 -6.66
CA ALA A 68 1.00 2.22 -7.20
C ALA A 68 1.91 2.46 -8.40
N ALA A 69 1.51 3.34 -9.32
CA ALA A 69 2.31 3.74 -10.49
C ALA A 69 3.63 4.40 -10.07
N ALA A 70 3.60 5.18 -8.99
CA ALA A 70 4.79 5.80 -8.41
C ALA A 70 5.59 4.90 -7.44
N GLY A 71 5.15 3.65 -7.21
CA GLY A 71 5.86 2.68 -6.37
C GLY A 71 5.73 2.89 -4.86
N PHE A 72 4.86 3.79 -4.40
CA PHE A 72 4.62 4.01 -2.96
C PHE A 72 3.78 2.92 -2.31
N VAL A 73 2.96 2.21 -3.10
CA VAL A 73 2.24 1.01 -2.67
C VAL A 73 2.38 -0.08 -3.71
N VAL A 74 2.39 -1.32 -3.25
CA VAL A 74 2.54 -2.50 -4.10
C VAL A 74 1.46 -3.51 -3.74
N TRP A 75 1.10 -4.36 -4.71
CA TRP A 75 0.20 -5.46 -4.44
C TRP A 75 0.95 -6.50 -3.59
N SER A 76 0.33 -6.92 -2.49
CA SER A 76 0.94 -7.87 -1.55
C SER A 76 0.97 -9.32 -2.03
N GLY A 77 0.47 -9.64 -3.22
CA GLY A 77 0.27 -11.02 -3.67
C GLY A 77 -1.00 -11.67 -3.13
N ARG A 78 -1.61 -11.08 -2.09
CA ARG A 78 -2.78 -11.64 -1.41
C ARG A 78 -4.08 -10.97 -1.83
N PHE A 79 -5.17 -11.70 -1.58
CA PHE A 79 -6.53 -11.23 -1.71
C PHE A 79 -7.27 -11.36 -0.38
N ARG A 80 -8.20 -10.46 -0.13
CA ARG A 80 -9.12 -10.51 1.01
C ARG A 80 -10.55 -10.34 0.51
N PRO A 81 -11.51 -11.16 0.97
CA PRO A 81 -12.91 -10.99 0.59
C PRO A 81 -13.45 -9.65 1.15
N THR A 82 -14.18 -8.91 0.32
CA THR A 82 -14.99 -7.77 0.77
C THR A 82 -16.23 -8.28 1.52
N PRO A 83 -16.99 -7.41 2.22
CA PRO A 83 -18.25 -7.81 2.86
C PRO A 83 -19.25 -8.48 1.92
N SER A 84 -19.22 -8.16 0.62
CA SER A 84 -20.03 -8.80 -0.42
C SER A 84 -19.41 -10.09 -1.00
N GLY A 85 -18.35 -10.62 -0.40
CA GLY A 85 -17.68 -11.85 -0.82
C GLY A 85 -16.74 -11.72 -2.04
N ARG A 86 -16.54 -10.52 -2.58
CA ARG A 86 -15.67 -10.32 -3.76
C ARG A 86 -14.19 -10.29 -3.35
N ARG A 87 -13.32 -10.89 -4.17
CA ARG A 87 -11.87 -10.86 -3.94
C ARG A 87 -11.32 -9.45 -4.19
N ALA A 88 -10.84 -8.77 -3.15
CA ALA A 88 -10.13 -7.50 -3.26
C ALA A 88 -8.62 -7.69 -3.09
N ARG A 89 -7.83 -6.98 -3.89
CA ARG A 89 -6.37 -6.97 -3.75
C ARG A 89 -6.00 -6.27 -2.44
N VAL A 90 -5.04 -6.85 -1.73
CA VAL A 90 -4.45 -6.24 -0.54
C VAL A 90 -3.21 -5.46 -0.94
N TRP A 91 -3.19 -4.17 -0.64
CA TRP A 91 -2.11 -3.23 -0.92
C TRP A 91 -1.26 -3.01 0.34
N VAL A 92 0.05 -2.94 0.17
CA VAL A 92 1.03 -2.66 1.22
C VAL A 92 2.05 -1.64 0.73
N THR A 93 2.74 -0.95 1.63
CA THR A 93 3.94 -0.21 1.23
C THR A 93 5.10 -1.17 0.96
N PRO A 94 6.07 -0.83 0.09
CA PRO A 94 7.19 -1.73 -0.25
C PRO A 94 7.95 -2.27 0.97
N ARG A 95 8.13 -1.45 2.01
CA ARG A 95 8.76 -1.85 3.28
C ARG A 95 7.98 -2.90 4.06
N ASN A 96 6.67 -2.98 3.85
CA ASN A 96 5.76 -3.88 4.54
C ASN A 96 5.40 -5.12 3.69
N LEU A 97 5.97 -5.24 2.49
CA LEU A 97 5.81 -6.41 1.65
C LEU A 97 6.60 -7.58 2.27
N LYS A 98 5.90 -8.63 2.70
CA LYS A 98 6.57 -9.89 3.03
C LYS A 98 7.11 -10.52 1.74
N ALA A 99 8.37 -10.94 1.77
CA ALA A 99 8.80 -12.00 0.87
C ALA A 99 7.96 -13.23 1.23
N GLU A 100 7.09 -13.65 0.31
CA GLU A 100 6.30 -14.87 0.46
C GLU A 100 7.26 -15.99 0.88
N GLY A 101 7.10 -16.49 2.10
CA GLY A 101 7.75 -17.72 2.52
C GLY A 101 7.18 -18.83 1.65
N GLY A 102 8.04 -19.43 0.83
CA GLY A 102 7.70 -20.60 0.04
C GLY A 102 6.96 -21.61 0.92
N ALA A 103 5.72 -21.89 0.55
CA ALA A 103 4.98 -22.99 1.11
C ALA A 103 5.70 -24.29 0.72
N ARG A 104 5.87 -25.13 1.74
CA ARG A 104 6.47 -26.47 1.76
C ARG A 104 5.85 -27.42 0.74
#